data_AF-A0A0R2XVE1-F1
#
_entry.id   AF-A0A0R2XVE1-F1
#
_cell.length_a   1.000
_cell.length_b   1.000
_cell.length_c   1.000
_cell.angle_alpha   90.00
_cell.angle_beta   90.00
_cell.angle_gamma   90.00
#
_symmetry.space_group_name_H-M   'P 1'
#
loop_
_entity.id
_entity.type
_entity.pdbx_description
1 polymer ?
#
loop_
_entity_poly.entity_id
_entity_poly.type
_entity_poly.pdbx_seq_one_letter_code
_entity_poly.pdbx_strand_id
1 'polypeptide(L)'
;MSDVALGMFLAMSLMSLQLWTLSDLAGPIVAILGVQFILAFCFALFVVFRLMGRDYEAAMICSGFGGISLGSTPTAMANMTAVSKRYGVAQKAFIIVPLVCGFFVDIANALIIQAFLNWFA
;
A
#
# COMPACT_ATOMS: atom_id res chain seq x y z
N MET A 1 -5.17 23.33 -2.61
CA MET A 1 -4.81 23.16 -4.04
C MET A 1 -4.55 21.70 -4.40
N SER A 2 -3.99 20.90 -3.49
CA SER A 2 -3.81 19.46 -3.64
C SER A 2 -5.11 18.68 -3.92
N ASP A 3 -6.19 18.93 -3.17
CA ASP A 3 -7.49 18.27 -3.40
C ASP A 3 -8.11 18.58 -4.79
N VAL A 4 -7.94 19.80 -5.29
CA VAL A 4 -8.48 20.22 -6.59
C VAL A 4 -7.68 19.60 -7.74
N ALA A 5 -6.34 19.57 -7.62
CA ALA A 5 -5.46 18.93 -8.59
C ALA A 5 -5.66 17.40 -8.61
N LEU A 6 -5.81 16.77 -7.44
CA LEU A 6 -6.11 15.35 -7.31
C LEU A 6 -7.48 15.02 -7.94
N GLY A 7 -8.48 15.86 -7.67
CA GLY A 7 -9.82 15.73 -8.24
C GLY A 7 -9.83 15.81 -9.78
N MET A 8 -9.09 16.76 -10.38
CA MET A 8 -8.94 16.85 -11.83
C MET A 8 -8.21 15.64 -12.43
N PHE A 9 -7.12 15.19 -11.80
CA PHE A 9 -6.38 14.02 -12.26
C PHE A 9 -7.24 12.74 -12.24
N LEU A 10 -8.02 12.56 -11.18
CA LEU A 10 -8.94 11.42 -11.07
C LEU A 10 -10.04 11.49 -12.15
N ALA A 11 -10.61 12.67 -12.38
CA ALA A 11 -11.65 12.88 -13.38
C ALA A 11 -11.14 12.60 -14.82
N MET A 12 -9.94 13.08 -15.16
CA MET A 12 -9.33 12.79 -16.47
C MET A 12 -9.02 11.29 -16.64
N SER A 13 -8.52 10.63 -15.60
CA SER A 13 -8.24 9.18 -15.62
C SER A 13 -9.51 8.35 -15.82
N LEU A 14 -10.61 8.73 -15.16
CA LEU A 14 -11.91 8.06 -15.28
C LEU A 14 -12.56 8.27 -16.66
N MET A 15 -12.37 9.45 -17.27
CA MET A 15 -12.95 9.76 -18.59
C MET A 15 -12.18 9.10 -19.74
N SER A 16 -10.87 8.88 -19.57
CA SER A 16 -10.01 8.16 -20.52
C SER A 16 -10.09 6.63 -20.34
N LEU A 17 -10.68 6.15 -19.25
CA LEU A 17 -10.89 4.72 -19.04
C LEU A 17 -11.96 4.22 -20.00
N GLN A 18 -11.54 3.47 -21.01
CA GLN A 18 -12.43 2.65 -21.82
C GLN A 18 -12.99 1.53 -20.94
N LEU A 19 -13.99 1.83 -20.11
CA LEU A 19 -14.69 0.87 -19.23
C LEU A 19 -15.17 -0.37 -19.99
N TRP A 20 -15.46 -0.19 -21.28
CA TRP A 20 -15.83 -1.25 -22.20
C TRP A 20 -14.69 -2.22 -22.56
N THR A 21 -13.45 -1.76 -22.75
CA THR A 21 -12.28 -2.66 -22.91
C THR A 21 -11.87 -3.29 -21.58
N LEU A 22 -12.18 -2.63 -20.47
CA LEU A 22 -12.05 -3.19 -19.13
C LEU A 22 -13.05 -4.30 -18.84
N SER A 23 -14.22 -4.34 -19.48
CA SER A 23 -15.22 -5.39 -19.25
C SER A 23 -14.71 -6.77 -19.66
N ASP A 24 -13.92 -6.84 -20.73
CA ASP A 24 -13.27 -8.08 -21.19
C ASP A 24 -12.08 -8.47 -20.29
N LEU A 25 -11.41 -7.47 -19.71
CA LEU A 25 -10.28 -7.62 -18.78
C LEU A 25 -10.67 -7.65 -17.29
N ALA A 26 -11.94 -7.48 -16.95
CA ALA A 26 -12.41 -7.35 -15.57
C ALA A 26 -12.16 -8.63 -14.78
N GLY A 27 -12.38 -9.79 -15.40
CA GLY A 27 -12.09 -11.10 -14.81
C GLY A 27 -10.61 -11.22 -14.40
N PRO A 28 -9.65 -11.03 -15.32
CA PRO A 28 -8.23 -11.00 -15.02
C PRO A 28 -7.84 -10.01 -13.91
N ILE A 29 -8.36 -8.78 -13.94
CA ILE A 29 -8.03 -7.74 -12.95
C ILE A 29 -8.50 -8.15 -11.55
N VAL A 30 -9.73 -8.64 -11.43
CA VAL A 30 -10.28 -9.12 -10.14
C VAL A 30 -9.49 -10.32 -9.64
N ALA A 31 -9.08 -11.23 -10.51
CA ALA A 31 -8.24 -12.37 -10.14
C ALA A 31 -6.87 -11.93 -9.61
N ILE A 32 -6.20 -10.99 -10.29
CA ILE A 32 -4.90 -10.46 -9.86
C ILE A 32 -5.03 -9.73 -8.52
N LEU A 33 -6.04 -8.85 -8.37
CA LEU A 33 -6.28 -8.14 -7.11
C LEU A 33 -6.60 -9.11 -5.97
N GLY A 34 -7.36 -10.18 -6.24
CA GLY A 34 -7.67 -11.22 -5.26
C GLY A 34 -6.42 -11.98 -4.81
N VAL A 35 -5.59 -12.42 -5.75
CA VAL A 35 -4.32 -13.11 -5.46
C VAL A 35 -3.36 -12.17 -4.71
N GLN A 36 -3.24 -10.93 -5.14
CA GLN A 36 -2.43 -9.90 -4.47
C GLN A 36 -2.92 -9.68 -3.03
N PHE A 37 -4.23 -9.55 -2.84
CA PHE A 37 -4.82 -9.39 -1.51
C PHE A 37 -4.51 -10.57 -0.60
N ILE A 38 -4.69 -11.80 -1.09
CA ILE A 38 -4.41 -13.02 -0.32
C ILE A 38 -2.93 -13.09 0.04
N LEU A 39 -2.03 -12.86 -0.92
CA LEU A 39 -0.58 -12.87 -0.69
C LEU A 39 -0.16 -11.80 0.33
N ALA A 40 -0.63 -10.56 0.17
CA ALA A 40 -0.32 -9.47 1.08
C ALA A 40 -0.86 -9.74 2.49
N PHE A 41 -2.08 -10.28 2.60
CA PHE A 41 -2.71 -10.62 3.86
C PHE A 41 -1.98 -11.76 4.58
N CYS A 42 -1.65 -12.84 3.86
CA CYS A 42 -0.87 -13.94 4.39
C CYS A 42 0.53 -13.46 4.82
N PHE A 43 1.19 -12.63 4.03
CA PHE A 43 2.51 -12.09 4.36
C PHE A 43 2.46 -11.20 5.61
N ALA A 44 1.44 -10.33 5.73
CA ALA A 44 1.23 -9.51 6.90
C ALA A 44 1.09 -10.36 8.18
N LEU A 45 0.27 -11.42 8.13
CA LEU A 45 0.02 -12.26 9.31
C LEU A 45 1.16 -13.22 9.66
N PHE A 46 1.76 -13.88 8.67
CA PHE A 46 2.78 -14.90 8.93
C PHE A 46 4.16 -14.31 9.13
N VAL A 47 4.49 -13.23 8.40
CA VAL A 47 5.84 -12.65 8.39
C VAL A 47 5.86 -11.39 9.24
N VAL A 48 5.10 -10.36 8.87
CA VAL A 48 5.19 -9.04 9.54
C VAL A 48 4.80 -9.13 11.01
N PHE A 49 3.64 -9.74 11.32
CA PHE A 49 3.17 -9.87 12.70
C PHE A 49 4.12 -10.69 13.59
N ARG A 50 4.75 -11.72 13.02
CA ARG A 50 5.71 -12.57 13.75
C ARG A 50 7.03 -11.85 13.99
N LEU A 51 7.56 -11.15 12.99
CA LEU A 51 8.83 -10.43 13.08
C LEU A 51 8.75 -9.23 14.03
N MET A 52 7.60 -8.55 14.11
CA MET A 52 7.42 -7.38 14.98
C MET A 52 7.20 -7.71 16.47
N GLY A 53 7.33 -8.97 16.91
CA GLY A 53 7.23 -9.32 18.33
C GLY A 53 5.80 -9.63 18.83
N ARG A 54 4.80 -9.62 17.95
CA ARG A 54 3.38 -9.98 18.25
C ARG A 54 2.67 -9.08 19.26
N ASP A 55 3.15 -7.84 19.42
CA ASP A 55 2.54 -6.84 20.29
C ASP A 55 1.43 -6.02 19.59
N TYR A 56 0.76 -5.14 20.33
CA TYR A 56 -0.22 -4.19 19.77
C TYR A 56 0.39 -3.32 18.66
N GLU A 57 1.66 -2.92 18.80
CA GLU A 57 2.38 -2.17 17.75
C GLU A 57 2.51 -3.02 16.47
N ALA A 58 2.75 -4.33 16.59
CA ALA A 58 2.80 -5.26 15.46
C ALA A 58 1.45 -5.33 14.74
N ALA A 59 0.35 -5.41 15.49
CA ALA A 59 -1.01 -5.42 14.94
C ALA A 59 -1.33 -4.12 14.20
N MET A 60 -0.92 -2.97 14.75
CA MET A 60 -1.11 -1.68 14.09
C MET A 60 -0.30 -1.59 12.78
N ILE A 61 0.96 -2.04 12.79
CA ILE A 61 1.79 -2.04 11.58
C ILE A 61 1.23 -3.01 10.53
N CYS A 62 0.67 -4.16 10.91
CA CYS A 62 -0.02 -5.05 9.98
C CYS A 62 -1.26 -4.38 9.34
N SER A 63 -2.02 -3.60 10.12
CA SER A 63 -3.13 -2.78 9.61
C SER A 63 -2.65 -1.75 8.58
N GLY A 64 -1.52 -1.08 8.86
CA GLY A 64 -0.87 -0.16 7.92
C GLY A 64 -0.39 -0.87 6.67
N PHE A 65 0.28 -2.02 6.81
CA PHE A 65 0.82 -2.83 5.73
C PHE A 65 -0.26 -3.28 4.74
N GLY A 66 -1.43 -3.67 5.25
CA GLY A 66 -2.60 -3.97 4.42
C GLY A 66 -3.05 -2.77 3.59
N GLY A 67 -3.03 -1.56 4.17
CA GLY A 67 -3.34 -0.33 3.43
C GLY A 67 -2.30 0.00 2.35
N ILE A 68 -1.01 -0.16 2.65
CA ILE A 68 0.07 0.11 1.69
C ILE A 68 0.02 -0.86 0.52
N SER A 69 -0.14 -2.15 0.82
CA SER A 69 -0.06 -3.22 -0.19
C SER A 69 -1.21 -3.18 -1.20
N LEU A 70 -2.34 -2.61 -0.81
CA LEU A 70 -3.55 -2.52 -1.63
C LEU A 70 -3.80 -1.12 -2.20
N GLY A 71 -2.97 -0.15 -1.82
CA GLY A 71 -3.18 1.24 -2.16
C GLY A 71 -1.89 2.02 -2.04
N SER A 72 -1.81 2.90 -1.05
CA SER A 72 -0.70 3.82 -0.87
C SER A 72 -0.51 4.22 0.60
N THR A 73 0.57 4.93 0.90
CA THR A 73 0.86 5.48 2.24
C THR A 73 -0.34 6.19 2.92
N PRO A 74 -1.14 7.04 2.25
CA PRO A 74 -2.34 7.63 2.87
C PRO A 74 -3.42 6.61 3.26
N THR A 75 -3.60 5.53 2.49
CA THR A 75 -4.55 4.46 2.87
C THR A 75 -4.06 3.65 4.07
N ALA A 76 -2.74 3.49 4.22
CA ALA A 76 -2.12 2.93 5.41
C ALA A 76 -2.45 3.74 6.67
N MET A 77 -2.25 5.06 6.57
CA MET A 77 -2.49 6.00 7.66
C MET A 77 -3.97 6.03 8.04
N ALA A 78 -4.88 5.96 7.06
CA ALA A 78 -6.32 5.86 7.31
C ALA A 78 -6.67 4.58 8.08
N ASN A 79 -6.13 3.42 7.69
CA ASN A 79 -6.35 2.15 8.39
C ASN A 79 -5.80 2.18 9.82
N MET A 80 -4.56 2.64 9.99
CA MET A 80 -3.95 2.76 11.32
C MET A 80 -4.72 3.73 12.22
N THR A 81 -5.30 4.79 11.65
CA THR A 81 -6.14 5.76 12.38
C THR A 81 -7.49 5.14 12.77
N ALA A 82 -8.09 4.33 11.92
CA ALA A 82 -9.33 3.61 12.24
C ALA A 82 -9.11 2.61 13.39
N VAL A 83 -8.00 1.87 13.37
CA VAL A 83 -7.63 0.93 14.43
C VAL A 83 -7.28 1.68 15.72
N SER A 84 -6.51 2.76 15.65
CA SER A 84 -6.11 3.52 16.84
C SER A 84 -7.26 4.22 17.54
N LYS A 85 -8.31 4.64 16.81
CA LYS A 85 -9.54 5.17 17.40
C LYS A 85 -10.26 4.16 18.30
N ARG A 86 -10.15 2.85 18.00
CA ARG A 86 -10.86 1.79 18.73
C ARG A 86 -10.03 1.14 19.83
N TYR A 87 -8.70 1.04 19.65
CA TYR A 87 -7.81 0.29 20.54
C TYR A 87 -6.68 1.13 21.16
N GLY A 88 -6.61 2.43 20.88
CA GLY A 88 -5.58 3.35 21.40
C GLY A 88 -4.45 3.62 20.42
N VAL A 89 -3.72 4.72 20.62
CA VAL A 89 -2.64 5.13 19.70
C VAL A 89 -1.36 4.35 19.96
N ALA A 90 -0.68 3.89 18.89
CA ALA A 90 0.69 3.38 18.96
C ALA A 90 1.60 4.34 18.21
N GLN A 91 2.20 5.27 18.94
CA GLN A 91 2.97 6.36 18.35
C GLN A 91 4.18 5.89 17.56
N LYS A 92 4.86 4.79 17.95
CA LYS A 92 6.04 4.33 17.20
C LYS A 92 5.65 3.78 15.83
N ALA A 93 4.54 3.04 15.74
CA ALA A 93 4.03 2.53 14.47
C ALA A 93 3.73 3.67 13.47
N PHE A 94 3.10 4.75 13.93
CA PHE A 94 2.79 5.92 13.11
C PHE A 94 4.02 6.69 12.61
N ILE A 95 5.18 6.54 13.25
CA ILE A 95 6.44 7.15 12.78
C ILE A 95 7.17 6.20 11.83
N ILE A 96 7.24 4.91 12.18
CA ILE A 96 7.99 3.91 11.42
C ILE A 96 7.36 3.67 10.05
N VAL A 97 6.03 3.50 9.98
CA VAL A 97 5.35 3.11 8.74
C VAL A 97 5.51 4.15 7.63
N PRO A 98 5.26 5.45 7.84
CA PRO A 98 5.46 6.46 6.80
C PRO A 98 6.92 6.63 6.39
N LEU A 99 7.85 6.51 7.34
CA LEU A 99 9.28 6.69 7.08
C LEU A 99 9.83 5.51 6.25
N VAL A 100 9.44 4.28 6.57
CA VAL A 100 9.81 3.12 5.77
C VAL A 100 9.14 3.19 4.38
N CYS A 101 7.84 3.46 4.32
CA CYS A 101 7.09 3.37 3.07
C CYS A 101 7.25 4.57 2.15
N GLY A 102 7.46 5.76 2.68
CA GLY A 102 7.62 6.98 1.88
C GLY A 102 9.07 7.32 1.54
N PHE A 103 10.07 6.76 2.24
CA PHE A 103 11.46 7.11 2.01
C PHE A 103 12.32 5.90 1.66
N PHE A 104 12.31 4.85 2.48
CA PHE A 104 13.15 3.67 2.22
C PHE A 104 12.73 2.91 0.97
N VAL A 105 11.42 2.74 0.75
CA VAL A 105 10.90 2.10 -0.46
C VAL A 105 11.30 2.88 -1.71
N ASP A 106 11.25 4.21 -1.67
CA ASP A 106 11.62 5.05 -2.82
C ASP A 106 13.12 4.93 -3.15
N ILE A 107 14.00 4.93 -2.14
CA ILE A 107 15.44 4.71 -2.33
C ILE A 107 15.70 3.30 -2.88
N ALA A 108 15.10 2.28 -2.28
CA ALA A 108 15.27 0.90 -2.73
C ALA A 108 14.80 0.76 -4.18
N ASN A 109 13.67 1.35 -4.54
CA ASN A 109 13.14 1.36 -5.90
C ASN A 109 14.11 2.05 -6.87
N ALA A 110 14.64 3.22 -6.53
CA ALA A 110 15.62 3.92 -7.36
C ALA A 110 16.90 3.08 -7.58
N LEU A 111 17.40 2.41 -6.53
CA LEU A 111 18.56 1.54 -6.62
C LEU A 111 18.28 0.28 -7.46
N ILE A 112 17.13 -0.37 -7.26
CA ILE A 112 16.73 -1.56 -8.02
C ILE A 112 16.56 -1.24 -9.50
N ILE A 113 15.90 -0.12 -9.83
CA ILE A 113 15.74 0.30 -11.23
C ILE A 113 17.11 0.56 -11.87
N GLN A 114 18.01 1.27 -11.17
CA GLN A 114 19.37 1.48 -11.68
C GLN A 114 20.16 0.18 -11.85
N ALA A 115 20.02 -0.78 -10.93
CA ALA A 115 20.65 -2.09 -11.04
C ALA A 115 20.10 -2.88 -12.23
N PHE A 116 18.78 -2.88 -12.44
CA PHE A 116 18.15 -3.53 -13.60
C PHE A 116 18.59 -2.90 -14.92
N LEU A 117 18.65 -1.57 -14.99
CA LEU A 117 19.12 -0.86 -16.18
C LEU A 117 20.59 -1.18 -16.50
N ASN A 118 21.46 -1.22 -15.49
CA ASN A 118 22.87 -1.57 -15.67
C ASN A 118 23.09 -3.05 -15.99
N TRP A 119 22.17 -3.94 -15.63
CA TRP A 119 22.28 -5.36 -15.95
C TRP A 119 21.77 -5.69 -17.36
N PHE A 120 20.84 -4.89 -17.89
CA PHE A 120 20.32 -5.01 -19.25
C PHE A 120 21.05 -4.14 -20.29
N ALA A 121 21.97 -3.27 -19.87
CA ALA A 121 22.88 -2.50 -20.72
C ALA A 121 24.22 -3.22 -20.89
#